data_AF-A0A849IVC3-F1
#
_entry.id   AF-A0A849IVC3-F1
#
_cell.length_a   1.000
_cell.length_b   1.000
_cell.length_c   1.000
_cell.angle_alpha   90.00
_cell.angle_beta   90.00
_cell.angle_gamma   90.00
#
_symmetry.space_group_name_H-M   'P 1'
#
loop_
_entity.id
_entity.type
_entity.pdbx_description
1 polymer ?
#
loop_
_entity_poly.entity_id
_entity_poly.type
_entity_poly.pdbx_seq_one_letter_code
_entity_poly.pdbx_strand_id
1 'polypeptide(L)'
;MASLREEVAEVLSPSFIDDIGSISVEELRRRRDQAIHIESVVSYTRRLVQAMIDIAEASNATSDSSELIGELSEILSDGNPHSSAGRLVEVEISEEASLQADQFLQDSLAGPPSKSDRLAETEREISEMRQQLHSVLDLLSSELVEQYKNGRASVEGLLEDVRKG
;
A
#
# COMPACT_ATOMS: atom_id res chain seq x y z
N MET A 1 -2.62 -18.65 -3.06
CA MET A 1 -2.09 -17.29 -2.90
C MET A 1 -1.78 -17.11 -1.44
N ALA A 2 -0.63 -16.51 -1.10
CA ALA A 2 -0.36 -16.10 0.27
C ALA A 2 -1.33 -14.98 0.65
N SER A 3 -1.63 -14.84 1.94
CA SER A 3 -2.43 -13.71 2.42
C SER A 3 -1.62 -12.42 2.37
N LEU A 4 -2.28 -11.27 2.29
CA LEU A 4 -1.62 -9.96 2.33
C LEU A 4 -0.71 -9.81 3.57
N ARG A 5 -1.14 -10.35 4.72
CA ARG A 5 -0.35 -10.33 5.97
C ARG A 5 0.96 -11.12 5.84
N GLU A 6 0.92 -12.27 5.17
CA GLU A 6 2.11 -13.09 4.95
C GLU A 6 3.08 -12.41 3.99
N GLU A 7 2.59 -11.81 2.91
CA GLU A 7 3.41 -11.07 1.94
C GLU A 7 4.05 -9.83 2.56
N VAL A 8 3.29 -9.09 3.37
CA VAL A 8 3.82 -7.97 4.16
C VAL A 8 4.89 -8.48 5.14
N ALA A 9 4.62 -9.57 5.87
CA ALA A 9 5.59 -10.13 6.82
C ALA A 9 6.90 -10.58 6.14
N GLU A 10 6.82 -11.08 4.90
CA GLU A 10 8.01 -11.41 4.11
C GLU A 10 8.84 -10.17 3.79
N VAL A 11 8.23 -9.10 3.26
CA VAL A 11 8.92 -7.85 2.91
C VAL A 11 9.47 -7.13 4.15
N LEU A 12 8.77 -7.22 5.27
CA LEU A 12 9.19 -6.62 6.54
C LEU A 12 10.17 -7.50 7.33
N SER A 13 10.49 -8.69 6.84
CA SER A 13 11.48 -9.54 7.48
C SER A 13 12.87 -8.88 7.43
N PRO A 14 13.69 -8.99 8.50
CA PRO A 14 15.05 -8.43 8.49
C PRO A 14 15.88 -8.92 7.29
N SER A 15 15.73 -10.19 6.92
CA SER A 15 16.38 -10.82 5.77
C SER A 15 16.07 -10.15 4.43
N PHE A 16 14.95 -9.43 4.31
CA PHE A 16 14.57 -8.76 3.07
C PHE A 16 15.47 -7.57 2.73
N ILE A 17 15.99 -6.89 3.76
CA ILE A 17 16.89 -5.73 3.62
C ILE A 17 18.32 -6.01 4.10
N ASP A 18 18.58 -7.20 4.63
CA ASP A 18 19.93 -7.61 5.02
C ASP A 18 20.87 -7.66 3.81
N ASP A 19 22.03 -7.04 3.98
CA ASP A 19 23.15 -7.02 3.04
C ASP A 19 22.76 -6.60 1.60
N ILE A 20 21.78 -5.70 1.47
CA ILE A 20 21.32 -5.19 0.16
C ILE A 20 22.42 -4.47 -0.65
N GLY A 21 23.53 -4.10 -0.01
CA GLY A 21 24.70 -3.54 -0.70
C GLY A 21 25.57 -4.57 -1.42
N SER A 22 25.41 -5.87 -1.14
CA SER A 22 26.20 -6.95 -1.74
C SER A 22 25.47 -7.71 -2.84
N ILE A 23 24.14 -7.59 -2.92
CA ILE A 23 23.31 -8.23 -3.94
C ILE A 23 23.42 -7.52 -5.30
N SER A 24 22.98 -8.20 -6.37
CA SER A 24 22.97 -7.59 -7.69
C SER A 24 21.90 -6.51 -7.83
N VAL A 25 22.07 -5.62 -8.79
CA VAL A 25 21.12 -4.54 -9.08
C VAL A 25 19.78 -5.11 -9.53
N GLU A 26 19.79 -6.23 -10.27
CA GLU A 26 18.59 -6.94 -10.71
C GLU A 26 17.82 -7.53 -9.53
N GLU A 27 18.51 -8.11 -8.54
CA GLU A 27 17.88 -8.57 -7.30
C GLU A 27 17.27 -7.41 -6.51
N LEU A 28 18.02 -6.30 -6.39
CA LEU A 28 17.56 -5.12 -5.67
C LEU A 28 16.33 -4.47 -6.33
N ARG A 29 16.30 -4.41 -7.67
CA ARG A 29 15.11 -3.99 -8.43
C ARG A 29 13.93 -4.94 -8.17
N ARG A 30 14.16 -6.26 -8.23
CA ARG A 30 13.09 -7.25 -7.99
C ARG A 30 12.48 -7.09 -6.60
N ARG A 31 13.30 -6.96 -5.55
CA ARG A 31 12.81 -6.73 -4.17
C ARG A 31 12.04 -5.41 -4.05
N ARG A 32 12.53 -4.34 -4.68
CA ARG A 32 11.83 -3.06 -4.71
C ARG A 32 10.48 -3.18 -5.41
N ASP A 33 10.43 -3.81 -6.57
CA ASP A 33 9.20 -3.93 -7.35
C ASP A 33 8.17 -4.81 -6.61
N GLN A 34 8.61 -5.87 -5.92
CA GLN A 34 7.79 -6.65 -4.98
C GLN A 34 7.23 -5.77 -3.84
N ALA A 35 8.09 -4.98 -3.18
CA ALA A 35 7.66 -4.08 -2.11
C ALA A 35 6.70 -2.98 -2.61
N ILE A 36 6.89 -2.45 -3.83
CA ILE A 36 5.97 -1.48 -4.45
C ILE A 36 4.60 -2.11 -4.69
N HIS A 37 4.57 -3.34 -5.19
CA HIS A 37 3.32 -4.05 -5.43
C HIS A 37 2.54 -4.23 -4.12
N ILE A 38 3.20 -4.77 -3.08
CA ILE A 38 2.56 -5.00 -1.77
C ILE A 38 2.14 -3.68 -1.13
N GLU A 39 2.96 -2.63 -1.19
CA GLU A 39 2.60 -1.30 -0.71
C GLU A 39 1.37 -0.74 -1.41
N SER A 40 1.23 -0.97 -2.73
CA SER A 40 0.07 -0.54 -3.50
C SER A 40 -1.21 -1.23 -3.01
N VAL A 41 -1.15 -2.54 -2.74
CA VAL A 41 -2.28 -3.29 -2.16
C VAL A 41 -2.63 -2.76 -0.77
N VAL A 42 -1.64 -2.50 0.09
CA VAL A 42 -1.84 -1.96 1.44
C VAL A 42 -2.43 -0.54 1.39
N SER A 43 -1.92 0.33 0.51
CA SER A 43 -2.43 1.69 0.32
C SER A 43 -3.86 1.71 -0.23
N TYR A 44 -4.19 0.79 -1.15
CA TYR A 44 -5.55 0.60 -1.63
C TYR A 44 -6.48 0.13 -0.51
N THR A 45 -6.07 -0.89 0.24
CA THR A 45 -6.83 -1.42 1.38
C THR A 45 -7.06 -0.33 2.43
N ARG A 46 -6.06 0.52 2.69
CA ARG A 46 -6.19 1.67 3.61
C ARG A 46 -7.30 2.62 3.17
N ARG A 47 -7.37 2.95 1.88
CA ARG A 47 -8.42 3.82 1.33
C ARG A 47 -9.80 3.22 1.50
N LEU A 48 -9.95 1.90 1.31
CA LEU A 48 -11.21 1.21 1.58
C LEU A 48 -11.61 1.31 3.06
N VAL A 49 -10.68 1.05 3.98
CA VAL A 49 -10.97 1.16 5.43
C VAL A 49 -11.36 2.57 5.82
N GLN A 50 -10.64 3.58 5.33
CA GLN A 50 -10.97 4.99 5.58
C GLN A 50 -12.38 5.33 5.09
N ALA A 51 -12.72 4.97 3.85
CA ALA A 51 -14.07 5.17 3.32
C ALA A 51 -15.14 4.46 4.16
N MET A 52 -14.87 3.25 4.66
CA MET A 52 -15.78 2.53 5.54
C MET A 52 -15.96 3.22 6.91
N ILE A 53 -14.89 3.83 7.45
CA ILE A 53 -14.95 4.63 8.68
C ILE A 53 -15.77 5.89 8.43
N ASP A 54 -15.47 6.65 7.37
CA ASP A 54 -16.18 7.90 7.04
C ASP A 54 -17.68 7.66 6.87
N ILE A 55 -18.06 6.59 6.16
CA ILE A 55 -19.46 6.19 5.99
C ILE A 55 -20.09 5.76 7.34
N ALA A 56 -19.35 5.00 8.16
CA ALA A 56 -19.85 4.57 9.46
C ALA A 56 -20.07 5.77 10.41
N GLU A 57 -19.17 6.74 10.41
CA GLU A 57 -19.28 7.97 11.18
C GLU A 57 -20.46 8.82 10.73
N ALA A 58 -20.63 9.02 9.42
CA ALA A 58 -21.78 9.72 8.86
C ALA A 58 -23.11 9.03 9.22
N SER A 59 -23.15 7.70 9.22
CA SER A 59 -24.35 6.94 9.59
C SER A 59 -24.76 7.08 11.06
N ASN A 60 -23.87 7.56 11.94
CA ASN A 60 -24.24 7.90 13.32
C ASN A 60 -24.96 9.25 13.40
N ALA A 61 -24.79 10.14 12.40
CA ALA A 61 -25.40 11.47 12.37
C ALA A 61 -26.81 11.47 11.77
N THR A 62 -27.12 10.56 10.83
CA THR A 62 -28.45 10.41 10.24
C THR A 62 -28.85 8.94 10.10
N SER A 63 -30.12 8.63 10.39
CA SER A 63 -30.69 7.29 10.19
C SER A 63 -31.33 7.12 8.81
N ASP A 64 -31.38 8.17 7.98
CA ASP A 64 -31.92 8.10 6.62
C ASP A 64 -30.81 7.69 5.62
N SER A 65 -30.92 6.46 5.13
CA SER A 65 -29.99 5.95 4.12
C SER A 65 -30.03 6.72 2.80
N SER A 66 -31.14 7.38 2.46
CA SER A 66 -31.26 8.15 1.21
C SER A 66 -30.45 9.45 1.27
N GLU A 67 -30.45 10.09 2.45
CA GLU A 67 -29.64 11.28 2.74
C GLU A 67 -28.15 10.93 2.70
N LEU A 68 -27.74 9.83 3.37
CA LEU A 68 -26.36 9.34 3.32
C LEU A 68 -25.86 9.08 1.91
N ILE A 69 -26.68 8.43 1.07
CA ILE A 69 -26.32 8.16 -0.34
C ILE A 69 -26.15 9.48 -1.12
N GLY A 70 -26.99 10.48 -0.84
CA GLY A 70 -26.88 11.82 -1.44
C GLY A 70 -25.60 12.57 -1.03
N GLU A 71 -25.11 12.33 0.19
CA GLU A 71 -23.91 12.97 0.75
C GLU A 71 -22.61 12.19 0.48
N LEU A 72 -22.66 10.98 -0.11
CA LEU A 72 -21.47 10.13 -0.32
C LEU A 72 -20.30 10.84 -1.00
N SER A 73 -20.58 11.69 -1.98
CA SER A 73 -19.52 12.44 -2.67
C SER A 73 -18.81 13.41 -1.72
N GLU A 74 -19.52 14.00 -0.77
CA GLU A 74 -18.95 14.90 0.25
C GLU A 74 -18.24 14.09 1.33
N ILE A 75 -18.85 13.00 1.82
CA ILE A 75 -18.27 12.09 2.82
C ILE A 75 -16.92 11.53 2.35
N LEU A 76 -16.81 11.14 1.08
CA LEU A 76 -15.59 10.53 0.53
C LEU A 76 -14.62 11.55 -0.08
N SER A 77 -14.94 12.85 -0.05
CA SER A 77 -14.02 13.88 -0.53
C SER A 77 -12.84 14.01 0.43
N ASP A 78 -11.65 13.73 -0.06
CA ASP A 78 -10.40 13.74 0.72
C ASP A 78 -10.16 15.14 1.32
N GLY A 79 -10.39 15.31 2.63
CA GLY A 79 -10.28 16.60 3.31
C GLY A 79 -8.84 17.10 3.52
N ASN A 80 -7.84 16.29 3.19
CA ASN A 80 -6.43 16.65 3.37
C ASN A 80 -5.60 16.17 2.18
N PRO A 81 -5.39 17.01 1.14
CA PRO A 81 -4.45 16.69 0.09
C PRO A 81 -3.05 16.65 0.70
N HIS A 82 -2.58 15.45 1.05
CA HIS A 82 -1.17 15.25 1.32
C HIS A 82 -0.40 15.75 0.09
N SER A 83 0.54 16.67 0.30
CA SER A 83 1.39 17.21 -0.74
C SER A 83 2.30 16.10 -1.28
N SER A 84 1.78 15.22 -2.11
CA SER A 84 2.60 14.34 -2.93
C SER A 84 3.24 15.23 -3.99
N ALA A 85 4.57 15.18 -4.08
CA ALA A 85 5.32 15.99 -5.02
C ALA A 85 5.00 15.53 -6.46
N GLY A 86 3.91 16.02 -7.05
CA GLY A 86 3.56 15.95 -8.47
C GLY A 86 3.84 14.63 -9.19
N ARG A 87 3.75 13.48 -8.50
CA ARG A 87 3.96 12.17 -9.14
C ARG A 87 2.68 11.82 -9.89
N LEU A 88 2.83 11.42 -11.14
CA LEU A 88 1.77 10.71 -11.84
C LEU A 88 1.56 9.40 -11.07
N VAL A 89 0.46 9.31 -10.33
CA VAL A 89 -0.01 8.06 -9.75
C VAL A 89 -0.97 7.48 -10.76
N GLU A 90 -0.51 6.53 -11.56
CA GLU A 90 -1.39 5.71 -12.36
C GLU A 90 -2.07 4.72 -11.39
N VAL A 91 -3.34 4.97 -11.07
CA VAL A 91 -4.13 4.11 -10.19
C VAL A 91 -4.75 3.02 -11.06
N GLU A 92 -3.94 2.05 -11.48
CA GLU A 92 -4.44 0.75 -11.92
C GLU A 92 -4.25 -0.25 -10.78
N ILE A 93 -5.37 -0.59 -10.13
CA ILE A 93 -5.40 -1.68 -9.15
C ILE A 93 -5.71 -2.97 -9.92
N SER A 94 -4.82 -3.95 -9.85
CA SER A 94 -5.07 -5.25 -10.48
C SER A 94 -6.23 -5.98 -9.80
N GLU A 95 -6.90 -6.87 -10.53
CA GLU A 95 -7.96 -7.72 -9.95
C GLU A 95 -7.43 -8.55 -8.77
N GLU A 96 -6.18 -9.01 -8.87
CA GLU A 96 -5.47 -9.74 -7.82
C GLU A 96 -5.30 -8.87 -6.55
N ALA A 97 -4.85 -7.63 -6.70
CA ALA A 97 -4.71 -6.67 -5.61
C ALA A 97 -6.05 -6.35 -4.95
N SER A 98 -7.12 -6.19 -5.75
CA SER A 98 -8.47 -5.99 -5.23
C SER A 98 -8.94 -7.18 -4.42
N LEU A 99 -8.74 -8.41 -4.91
CA LEU A 99 -9.15 -9.63 -4.22
C LEU A 99 -8.38 -9.83 -2.91
N GLN A 100 -7.07 -9.54 -2.89
CA GLN A 100 -6.26 -9.57 -1.68
C GLN A 100 -6.74 -8.56 -0.63
N ALA A 101 -7.07 -7.34 -1.05
CA ALA A 101 -7.63 -6.31 -0.18
C ALA A 101 -8.99 -6.77 0.41
N ASP A 102 -9.88 -7.30 -0.43
CA ASP A 102 -11.18 -7.82 0.00
C ASP A 102 -11.03 -8.96 1.01
N GLN A 103 -10.12 -9.90 0.76
CA GLN A 103 -9.86 -11.01 1.66
C GLN A 103 -9.31 -10.51 3.01
N PHE A 104 -8.34 -9.59 2.99
CA PHE A 104 -7.81 -8.98 4.20
C PHE A 104 -8.90 -8.31 5.03
N LEU A 105 -9.82 -7.57 4.39
CA LEU A 105 -10.92 -6.90 5.07
C LEU A 105 -11.93 -7.90 5.64
N GLN A 106 -12.27 -8.95 4.90
CA GLN A 106 -13.16 -10.01 5.39
C GLN A 106 -12.58 -10.66 6.66
N ASP A 107 -11.29 -11.02 6.64
CA ASP A 107 -10.62 -11.63 7.78
C ASP A 107 -10.56 -10.66 8.97
N SER A 108 -10.17 -9.41 8.72
CA SER A 108 -10.00 -8.38 9.76
C SER A 108 -11.34 -7.91 10.35
N LEU A 109 -12.45 -8.11 9.62
CA LEU A 109 -13.82 -7.74 10.03
C LEU A 109 -14.76 -8.94 10.35
N ALA A 110 -14.25 -10.19 10.42
CA ALA A 110 -14.96 -11.38 10.94
C ALA A 110 -14.85 -11.66 12.47
N GLY A 111 -15.96 -11.81 13.22
CA GLY A 111 -15.96 -12.14 14.67
C GLY A 111 -16.37 -11.02 15.66
N PRO A 112 -16.30 -11.24 16.99
CA PRO A 112 -16.39 -10.18 18.01
C PRO A 112 -15.04 -9.43 18.14
N PRO A 113 -14.95 -8.11 18.46
CA PRO A 113 -15.89 -7.16 19.08
C PRO A 113 -16.76 -6.36 18.07
N SER A 114 -17.22 -5.14 18.43
CA SER A 114 -18.10 -4.32 17.59
C SER A 114 -17.43 -3.94 16.26
N LYS A 115 -18.23 -3.73 15.20
CA LYS A 115 -17.71 -3.40 13.85
C LYS A 115 -16.87 -2.11 13.83
N SER A 116 -17.24 -1.11 14.65
CA SER A 116 -16.52 0.17 14.72
C SER A 116 -15.14 0.01 15.36
N ASP A 117 -15.04 -0.71 16.48
CA ASP A 117 -13.75 -0.96 17.15
C ASP A 117 -12.77 -1.65 16.21
N ARG A 118 -13.28 -2.59 15.41
CA ARG A 118 -12.49 -3.36 14.46
C ARG A 118 -12.05 -2.55 13.25
N LEU A 119 -12.91 -1.66 12.74
CA LEU A 119 -12.50 -0.74 11.68
C LEU A 119 -11.36 0.16 12.14
N ALA A 120 -11.44 0.67 13.38
CA ALA A 120 -10.37 1.47 13.97
C ALA A 120 -9.08 0.67 14.19
N GLU A 121 -9.17 -0.58 14.64
CA GLU A 121 -8.00 -1.47 14.79
C GLU A 121 -7.38 -1.83 13.43
N THR A 122 -8.22 -2.15 12.43
CA THR A 122 -7.78 -2.46 11.07
C THR A 122 -7.12 -1.27 10.39
N GLU A 123 -7.65 -0.05 10.59
CA GLU A 123 -7.05 1.18 10.06
C GLU A 123 -5.65 1.40 10.64
N ARG A 124 -5.50 1.26 11.96
CA ARG A 124 -4.20 1.41 12.63
C ARG A 124 -3.20 0.39 12.11
N GLU A 125 -3.62 -0.86 12.01
CA GLU A 125 -2.76 -1.94 11.53
C GLU A 125 -2.29 -1.69 10.10
N ILE A 126 -3.20 -1.34 9.18
CA ILE A 126 -2.84 -1.02 7.80
C ILE A 126 -1.93 0.21 7.72
N SER A 127 -2.23 1.25 8.51
CA SER A 127 -1.40 2.46 8.56
C SER A 127 0.02 2.15 9.05
N GLU A 128 0.17 1.28 10.05
CA GLU A 128 1.48 0.82 10.55
C GLU A 128 2.23 -0.01 9.49
N MET A 129 1.58 -1.00 8.87
CA MET A 129 2.15 -1.81 7.79
C MET A 129 2.64 -0.92 6.65
N ARG A 130 1.82 0.07 6.23
CA ARG A 130 2.18 1.01 5.17
C ARG A 130 3.43 1.82 5.52
N GLN A 131 3.53 2.33 6.75
CA GLN A 131 4.68 3.11 7.18
C GLN A 131 5.97 2.27 7.19
N GLN A 132 5.88 1.01 7.61
CA GLN A 132 7.01 0.08 7.60
C GLN A 132 7.44 -0.26 6.17
N LEU A 133 6.48 -0.51 5.26
CA LEU A 133 6.76 -0.73 3.84
C LEU A 133 7.42 0.47 3.17
N HIS A 134 6.97 1.70 3.48
CA HIS A 134 7.62 2.93 2.99
C HIS A 134 9.08 3.01 3.45
N SER A 135 9.36 2.64 4.70
CA SER A 135 10.72 2.62 5.21
C SER A 135 11.61 1.62 4.46
N VAL A 136 11.08 0.43 4.14
CA VAL A 136 11.78 -0.57 3.32
C VAL A 136 12.02 -0.05 1.89
N LEU A 137 10.99 0.55 1.27
CA LEU A 137 11.10 1.13 -0.06
C LEU A 137 12.14 2.26 -0.15
N ASP A 138 12.22 3.10 0.88
CA ASP A 138 13.22 4.17 0.98
C ASP A 138 14.64 3.61 1.07
N LEU A 139 14.84 2.53 1.83
CA LEU A 139 16.14 1.83 1.92
C LEU A 139 16.56 1.23 0.58
N LEU A 140 15.66 0.48 -0.08
CA LEU A 140 15.92 -0.14 -1.37
C LEU A 140 16.19 0.91 -2.47
N SER A 141 15.42 2.00 -2.46
CA SER A 141 15.59 3.10 -3.41
C SER A 141 16.90 3.84 -3.20
N SER A 142 17.29 4.08 -1.95
CA SER A 142 18.58 4.70 -1.60
C SER A 142 19.75 3.83 -2.04
N GLU A 143 19.69 2.52 -1.78
CA GLU A 143 20.74 1.60 -2.20
C GLU A 143 20.86 1.52 -3.73
N LEU A 144 19.73 1.49 -4.47
CA LEU A 144 19.78 1.53 -5.93
C LEU A 144 20.51 2.78 -6.43
N VAL A 145 20.19 3.95 -5.86
CA VAL A 145 20.87 5.21 -6.20
C VAL A 145 22.37 5.11 -5.92
N GLU A 146 22.79 4.52 -4.81
CA GLU A 146 24.20 4.31 -4.49
C GLU A 146 24.90 3.34 -5.46
N GLN A 147 24.25 2.25 -5.89
CA GLN A 147 24.82 1.32 -6.88
C GLN A 147 24.99 1.96 -8.27
N TYR A 148 24.07 2.85 -8.68
CA TYR A 148 24.24 3.65 -9.91
C TYR A 148 25.41 4.64 -9.79
N LYS A 149 25.54 5.34 -8.66
CA LYS A 149 26.66 6.28 -8.42
C LYS A 149 28.02 5.57 -8.45
N ASN A 150 28.09 4.36 -7.90
CA ASN A 150 29.31 3.56 -7.83
C ASN A 150 29.66 2.86 -9.16
N GLY A 151 28.89 3.08 -10.23
CA GLY A 151 29.13 2.50 -11.56
C GLY A 151 28.92 0.98 -11.62
N ARG A 152 28.29 0.39 -10.58
CA ARG A 152 27.93 -1.04 -10.57
C ARG A 152 26.60 -1.30 -11.31
N ALA A 153 25.88 -0.24 -11.67
CA ALA A 153 24.72 -0.27 -12.55
C ALA A 153 24.91 0.75 -13.69
N SER A 154 24.78 0.32 -14.95
CA SER A 154 24.80 1.23 -16.10
C SER A 154 23.40 1.80 -16.36
N VAL A 155 23.32 3.11 -16.65
CA VAL A 155 22.08 3.81 -17.06
C VAL A 155 21.48 3.21 -18.34
N GLU A 156 22.30 2.57 -19.18
CA GLU A 156 21.86 1.91 -20.42
C GLU A 156 20.78 0.84 -20.16
N GLY A 157 20.83 0.13 -19.01
CA GLY A 157 19.85 -0.90 -18.65
C GLY A 157 18.47 -0.35 -18.26
N LEU A 158 18.34 0.94 -17.92
CA LEU A 158 17.04 1.58 -17.70
C LEU A 158 16.31 1.89 -19.01
N LEU A 159 17.04 2.07 -20.11
CA LEU A 159 16.46 2.39 -21.43
C LEU A 159 16.00 1.14 -22.21
N GLU A 160 16.52 -0.04 -21.86
CA GLU A 160 16.08 -1.30 -22.47
C GLU A 160 14.75 -1.81 -21.88
N ASP A 161 14.51 -1.61 -20.58
CA ASP A 161 13.25 -2.00 -19.91
C ASP A 161 12.06 -1.14 -20.38
N VAL A 162 12.28 0.17 -20.60
CA VAL A 162 11.25 1.09 -21.13
C VAL A 162 10.89 0.81 -22.60
N ARG A 163 11.74 0.08 -23.34
CA ARG A 163 11.50 -0.28 -24.74
C ARG A 163 10.75 -1.60 -24.92
N LYS A 164 10.58 -2.39 -23.86
CA LYS A 164 9.95 -3.72 -23.90
C LYS A 164 8.58 -3.80 -23.20
N GLY A 165 8.16 -2.75 -22.48
CA GLY A 165 6.77 -2.53 -22.10
C GLY A 165 6.02 -1.78 -23.19
#